data_AF-A0A1M5NFF1-F1
#
_entry.id   AF-A0A1M5NFF1-F1
#
_cell.length_a   1.000
_cell.length_b   1.000
_cell.length_c   1.000
_cell.angle_alpha   90.00
_cell.angle_beta   90.00
_cell.angle_gamma   90.00
#
_symmetry.space_group_name_H-M   'P 1'
#
loop_
_entity.id
_entity.type
_entity.pdbx_description
1 polymer ?
#
loop_
_entity_poly.entity_id
_entity_poly.type
_entity_poly.pdbx_seq_one_letter_code
_entity_poly.pdbx_strand_id
1 'polypeptide(L)' 'MKDFSNASFPPETLTVMRDALDAAVASLPEPVSSAHVQALAESILRTAKDGETDPATLQRMALIELQISPRH' A
#
# COMPACT_ATOMS: atom_id res chain seq x y z
N MET A 1 -11.21 1.04 3.25
CA MET A 1 -10.96 0.27 4.50
C MET A 1 -12.03 -0.78 4.87
N LYS A 2 -13.16 -0.94 4.14
CA LYS A 2 -14.20 -1.92 4.51
C LYS A 2 -13.81 -3.39 4.26
N ASP A 3 -12.80 -3.65 3.44
CA ASP A 3 -12.40 -5.01 3.02
C ASP A 3 -11.39 -5.71 3.94
N PHE A 4 -10.93 -5.01 4.99
CA PHE A 4 -9.81 -5.44 5.84
C PHE A 4 -10.18 -5.73 7.30
N SER A 5 -11.45 -5.58 7.70
CA SER A 5 -11.89 -5.71 9.10
C SER A 5 -11.64 -7.07 9.76
N ASN A 6 -11.30 -8.11 8.98
CA ASN A 6 -10.94 -9.45 9.45
C ASN A 6 -9.55 -9.92 8.98
N ALA A 7 -8.75 -9.03 8.40
CA ALA A 7 -7.42 -9.41 7.92
C ALA A 7 -6.48 -9.56 9.12
N SER A 8 -6.00 -10.78 9.35
CA SER A 8 -4.94 -11.07 10.33
C SER A 8 -3.65 -11.26 9.57
N PHE A 9 -2.67 -10.39 9.83
CA PHE A 9 -1.34 -10.47 9.23
C PHE A 9 -0.33 -10.80 10.33
N PRO A 10 0.62 -11.70 10.07
CA PRO A 10 1.67 -11.97 11.03
C PRO A 10 2.64 -10.78 11.13
N PRO A 11 3.39 -10.63 12.24
CA PRO A 11 4.23 -9.46 12.51
C PRO A 11 5.27 -9.16 11.43
N GLU A 12 5.81 -10.20 10.79
CA GLU A 12 6.73 -10.09 9.68
C GLU A 12 6.09 -9.40 8.46
N THR A 13 4.85 -9.78 8.12
CA THR A 13 4.11 -9.17 7.02
C THR A 13 3.74 -7.71 7.34
N LEU A 14 3.42 -7.40 8.59
CA LEU A 14 3.17 -6.01 9.02
C LEU A 14 4.40 -5.12 8.83
N THR A 15 5.59 -5.66 9.12
CA THR A 15 6.86 -4.93 8.93
C THR A 15 7.10 -4.66 7.45
N VAL A 16 6.95 -5.68 6.61
CA VAL A 16 7.06 -5.57 5.15
C VAL A 16 6.08 -4.54 4.58
N MET A 17 4.80 -4.56 5.01
CA MET A 17 3.79 -3.62 4.55
C MET A 17 4.11 -2.18 4.95
N ARG A 18 4.67 -1.98 6.17
CA ARG A 18 5.09 -0.65 6.64
C ARG A 18 6.24 -0.12 5.79
N ASP A 19 7.27 -0.95 5.56
CA ASP A 19 8.43 -0.56 4.78
C ASP A 19 8.06 -0.22 3.33
N ALA A 20 7.15 -1.00 2.73
CA ALA A 20 6.61 -0.73 1.40
C ALA A 20 5.82 0.59 1.35
N LEU A 21 5.02 0.90 2.38
CA LEU A 21 4.25 2.13 2.47
C LEU A 21 5.17 3.35 2.61
N ASP A 22 6.14 3.29 3.51
CA ASP A 22 7.10 4.38 3.73
C ASP A 22 7.89 4.68 2.45
N ALA A 23 8.34 3.63 1.75
CA ALA A 23 9.04 3.76 0.46
C ALA A 23 8.14 4.31 -0.65
N ALA A 24 6.86 3.91 -0.71
CA ALA A 24 5.91 4.42 -1.69
C ALA A 24 5.62 5.91 -1.44
N VAL A 25 5.38 6.30 -0.19
CA VAL A 25 5.12 7.70 0.19
C VAL A 25 6.34 8.59 -0.09
N ALA A 26 7.55 8.12 0.21
CA ALA A 26 8.79 8.83 -0.08
C ALA A 26 9.03 9.06 -1.58
N SER A 27 8.39 8.28 -2.45
CA SER A 27 8.48 8.44 -3.92
C SER A 27 7.46 9.42 -4.51
N LEU A 28 6.50 9.91 -3.72
CA LEU A 28 5.48 10.83 -4.19
C LEU A 28 6.02 12.27 -4.31
N PRO A 29 5.60 13.03 -5.33
CA PRO A 29 5.93 14.45 -5.43
C PRO A 29 5.21 15.25 -4.34
N GLU A 30 5.88 16.26 -3.80
CA GLU A 30 5.26 17.18 -2.84
C GLU A 30 4.27 18.15 -3.53
N PRO A 31 3.15 18.50 -2.86
CA PRO A 31 2.74 18.04 -1.53
C PRO A 31 2.07 16.66 -1.55
N VAL A 32 2.43 15.81 -0.58
CA VAL A 32 1.80 14.50 -0.40
C VAL A 32 0.39 14.68 0.16
N SER A 33 -0.62 14.20 -0.57
CA SER A 33 -2.01 14.23 -0.10
C SER A 33 -2.33 13.01 0.76
N SER A 34 -3.14 13.19 1.81
CA SER A 34 -3.63 12.08 2.64
C SER A 34 -4.42 11.05 1.83
N ALA A 35 -5.11 11.48 0.77
CA ALA A 35 -5.81 10.60 -0.16
C ALA A 35 -4.84 9.66 -0.91
N HIS A 36 -3.68 10.16 -1.34
CA HIS A 36 -2.66 9.33 -1.98
C HIS A 36 -2.08 8.30 -0.99
N VAL A 37 -1.78 8.72 0.24
CA VAL A 37 -1.28 7.81 1.28
C VAL A 37 -2.31 6.72 1.59
N GLN A 38 -3.60 7.09 1.68
CA GLN A 38 -4.68 6.15 1.92
C GLN A 38 -4.82 5.14 0.77
N ALA A 39 -4.78 5.60 -0.48
CA ALA A 39 -4.85 4.71 -1.64
C ALA A 39 -3.66 3.74 -1.70
N LEU A 40 -2.44 4.21 -1.40
CA LEU A 40 -1.26 3.35 -1.30
C LEU A 40 -1.41 2.28 -0.21
N ALA A 41 -1.86 2.68 0.98
CA ALA A 41 -2.06 1.75 2.08
C ALA A 41 -3.12 0.68 1.74
N GLU A 42 -4.22 1.07 1.09
CA GLU A 42 -5.27 0.12 0.69
C GLU A 42 -4.78 -0.86 -0.38
N SER A 43 -3.98 -0.39 -1.34
CA SER A 43 -3.36 -1.26 -2.35
C SER A 43 -2.41 -2.28 -1.71
N ILE A 44 -1.48 -1.82 -0.86
CA ILE A 44 -0.52 -2.68 -0.15
C ILE A 44 -1.25 -3.74 0.67
N LEU A 45 -2.29 -3.36 1.42
CA LEU A 45 -3.08 -4.29 2.21
C LEU A 45 -3.80 -5.34 1.34
N ARG A 46 -4.28 -4.95 0.16
CA ARG A 46 -4.94 -5.86 -0.79
C ARG A 46 -3.92 -6.86 -1.35
N THR A 47 -2.79 -6.38 -1.86
CA THR A 47 -1.76 -7.23 -2.45
C THR A 47 -1.12 -8.17 -1.41
N ALA A 48 -0.90 -7.69 -0.18
CA ALA A 48 -0.39 -8.53 0.90
C ALA A 48 -1.41 -9.60 1.35
N LYS A 49 -2.71 -9.27 1.34
CA LYS A 49 -3.78 -10.23 1.60
C LYS A 49 -3.84 -11.34 0.55
N ASP A 50 -3.47 -11.04 -0.69
CA ASP A 50 -3.39 -12.01 -1.78
C ASP A 50 -2.14 -12.91 -1.71
N GLY A 51 -1.28 -12.71 -0.70
CA GLY A 51 -0.11 -13.54 -0.39
C GLY A 51 1.23 -12.93 -0.79
N GLU A 52 1.25 -11.69 -1.30
CA GLU A 52 2.50 -11.00 -1.60
C GLU A 52 3.23 -10.59 -0.32
N THR A 53 4.53 -10.87 -0.28
CA THR A 53 5.39 -10.61 0.89
C THR A 53 6.70 -9.93 0.52
N ASP A 54 6.94 -9.67 -0.77
CA ASP A 54 8.07 -8.86 -1.22
C ASP A 54 7.74 -7.36 -1.10
N PRO A 55 8.47 -6.59 -0.27
CA PRO A 55 8.18 -5.18 -0.05
C PRO A 55 8.33 -4.34 -1.33
N ALA A 56 9.26 -4.71 -2.22
CA ALA A 56 9.46 -3.99 -3.48
C ALA A 56 8.29 -4.22 -4.45
N THR A 57 7.72 -5.42 -4.46
CA THR A 57 6.54 -5.74 -5.27
C THR A 57 5.30 -5.03 -4.73
N LEU A 58 5.07 -5.03 -3.41
CA LEU A 58 3.99 -4.27 -2.78
C LEU A 58 4.06 -2.78 -3.11
N GLN A 59 5.25 -2.18 -3.01
CA GLN A 59 5.47 -0.78 -3.35
C GLN A 59 5.13 -0.49 -4.82
N ARG A 60 5.64 -1.30 -5.76
CA ARG A 60 5.40 -1.10 -7.20
C ARG A 60 3.92 -1.21 -7.54
N MET A 61 3.25 -2.22 -7.00
CA MET A 61 1.82 -2.43 -7.24
C MET A 61 1.00 -1.24 -6.73
N ALA A 62 1.34 -0.73 -5.54
CA ALA A 62 0.69 0.44 -4.97
C ALA A 62 0.87 1.70 -5.80
N LEU A 63 2.07 1.96 -6.31
CA LEU A 63 2.34 3.12 -7.16
C LEU A 63 1.63 3.00 -8.52
N ILE A 64 1.57 1.80 -9.10
CA ILE A 64 0.84 1.56 -10.35
C ILE A 64 -0.68 1.75 -10.12
N GLU A 65 -1.23 1.18 -9.04
CA GLU A 65 -2.66 1.31 -8.71
C GLU A 65 -3.03 2.78 -8.43
N LEU A 66 -2.14 3.55 -7.80
CA LEU A 66 -2.32 4.99 -7.59
C LEU A 66 -2.38 5.78 -8.91
N GLN A 67 -1.63 5.38 -9.94
CA GLN A 67 -1.65 6.02 -11.25
C GLN A 67 -2.88 5.65 -12.09
N ILE A 68 -3.43 4.44 -11.90
CA ILE A 68 -4.58 3.93 -12.65
C ILE A 68 -5.90 4.34 -12.00
N SER A 69 -5.90 4.56 -10.68
CA SER A 69 -7.12 4.91 -9.94
C SER A 69 -7.64 6.29 -10.34
N PRO A 70 -8.90 6.41 -10.81
CA PRO A 70 -9.47 7.68 -11.17
C PRO A 70 -9.56 8.58 -9.92
N ARG A 71 -9.00 9.78 -10.03
CA ARG A 71 -9.13 10.87 -9.03
C ARG A 71 -10.62 11.19 -8.90
N HIS A 72 -11.27 10.63 -7.88
CA HIS A 72 -12.65 10.95 -7.51
C HIS A 72 -12.68 12.12 -6.53
#